data_AF-A0A931RA68-F1
#
_entry.id   AF-A0A931RA68-F1
#
_cell.length_a   1.000
_cell.length_b   1.000
_cell.length_c   1.000
_cell.angle_alpha   90.00
_cell.angle_beta   90.00
_cell.angle_gamma   90.00
#
_symmetry.space_group_name_H-M   'P 1'
#
loop_
_entity.id
_entity.type
_entity.pdbx_description
1 polymer ?
#
loop_
_entity_poly.entity_id
_entity_poly.type
_entity_poly.pdbx_seq_one_letter_code
_entity_poly.pdbx_strand_id
1 'polypeptide(L)' 'MALSKDLLDILACPKCKGDIHLNQNGDGLVCDACRLMYPIKDDIPVMLIDEAIPL' A
#
# COMPACT_ATOMS: atom_id res chain seq x y z
N MET A 1 25.44 -16.76 3.99
CA MET A 1 24.33 -16.71 4.97
C MET A 1 23.13 -16.14 4.26
N ALA A 2 22.18 -17.02 3.92
CA ALA A 2 20.97 -16.69 3.19
C ALA A 2 20.03 -15.88 4.10
N LEU A 3 19.62 -14.73 3.58
CA LEU A 3 18.78 -13.73 4.20
C LEU A 3 17.50 -14.36 4.80
N SER A 4 17.33 -14.19 6.12
CA SER A 4 16.35 -14.83 7.00
C SER A 4 14.91 -14.37 6.72
N LYS A 5 13.95 -15.19 7.15
CA LYS A 5 12.49 -15.07 6.97
C LYS A 5 11.82 -13.75 7.40
N ASP A 6 12.54 -12.81 8.01
CA ASP A 6 12.09 -11.44 8.35
C ASP A 6 11.84 -10.52 7.13
N LEU A 7 12.08 -11.00 5.90
CA LEU A 7 12.02 -10.22 4.64
C LEU A 7 10.66 -10.17 3.94
N LEU A 8 9.67 -10.95 4.37
CA LEU A 8 8.44 -11.17 3.60
C LEU A 8 7.15 -10.95 4.41
N ASP A 9 7.26 -10.49 5.65
CA ASP A 9 6.10 -10.22 6.49
C ASP A 9 5.60 -8.77 6.29
N ILE A 10 4.45 -8.69 5.60
CA ILE A 10 3.33 -7.77 5.86
C ILE A 10 3.36 -6.41 5.10
N LEU A 11 2.90 -6.43 3.84
CA LEU A 11 2.34 -5.31 3.02
C LEU A 11 2.78 -3.88 3.38
N ALA A 12 3.91 -3.45 2.80
CA ALA A 12 4.41 -2.09 2.93
C ALA A 12 4.22 -1.30 1.63
N CYS A 13 4.03 0.02 1.72
CA CYS A 13 3.84 0.90 0.55
C CYS A 13 4.96 0.66 -0.49
N PRO A 14 4.64 0.47 -1.79
CA PRO A 14 5.65 0.19 -2.82
C PRO A 14 6.69 1.30 -2.98
N LYS A 15 6.39 2.52 -2.50
CA LYS A 15 7.26 3.70 -2.59
C LYS A 15 8.12 3.92 -1.34
N CYS A 16 7.52 3.92 -0.15
CA CYS A 16 8.22 4.24 1.10
C CYS A 16 8.50 3.03 2.00
N LYS A 17 7.95 1.85 1.69
CA LYS A 17 7.96 0.66 2.56
C LYS A 17 7.46 0.95 3.99
N GLY A 18 6.60 1.96 4.14
CA GLY A 18 5.91 2.26 5.39
C GLY A 18 4.55 1.56 5.46
N ASP A 19 3.90 1.71 6.61
CA ASP A 19 2.56 1.17 6.85
C ASP A 19 1.52 1.74 5.89
N ILE A 20 0.58 0.89 5.50
CA ILE A 20 -0.62 1.25 4.74
C ILE A 20 -1.85 0.75 5.48
N HIS A 21 -2.95 1.48 5.40
CA HIS A 21 -4.21 1.12 6.05
C HIS A 21 -5.38 1.26 5.07
N LEU A 22 -6.47 0.55 5.30
CA LEU A 22 -7.70 0.71 4.51
C LEU A 22 -8.40 2.01 4.88
N ASN A 23 -8.87 2.76 3.88
CA ASN A 23 -9.77 3.90 4.06
C ASN A 23 -11.03 3.48 4.85
N GLN A 24 -11.68 4.43 5.52
CA GLN A 24 -12.94 4.23 6.25
C GLN A 24 -14.05 3.62 5.38
N ASN A 25 -14.04 3.90 4.08
CA ASN A 25 -15.01 3.36 3.13
C ASN A 25 -14.64 1.96 2.60
N GLY A 26 -13.45 1.45 2.92
CA GLY A 26 -12.97 0.13 2.47
C GLY A 26 -12.70 0.03 0.95
N ASP A 27 -12.66 1.17 0.26
CA ASP A 27 -12.54 1.32 -1.20
C ASP A 27 -11.12 1.72 -1.65
N GLY A 28 -10.18 1.82 -0.72
CA GLY A 28 -8.81 2.21 -1.03
C GLY A 28 -7.83 1.96 0.10
N LEU A 29 -6.56 1.79 -0.25
CA LEU A 29 -5.44 1.67 0.69
C LEU A 29 -4.72 3.01 0.78
N VAL A 30 -4.70 3.59 1.96
CA VAL A 30 -4.04 4.86 2.27
C VAL A 30 -2.67 4.61 2.89
N CYS A 31 -1.68 5.37 2.43
CA CYS A 31 -0.36 5.44 3.04
C CYS A 31 -0.13 6.86 3.57
N ASP A 32 -0.10 7.02 4.90
CA ASP A 32 0.13 8.33 5.54
C ASP A 32 1.55 8.86 5.30
N ALA A 33 2.54 7.98 5.26
CA ALA A 33 3.94 8.35 5.07
C ALA A 33 4.20 8.96 3.69
N CYS A 34 3.60 8.36 2.65
CA CYS A 34 3.72 8.83 1.28
C CYS A 34 2.62 9.84 0.90
N ARG A 35 1.56 9.99 1.72
CA ARG A 35 0.31 10.71 1.41
C ARG A 35 -0.27 10.28 0.06
N LEU A 36 -0.40 8.97 -0.12
CA LEU A 36 -0.94 8.37 -1.34
C LEU A 36 -2.10 7.44 -0.96
N MET A 37 -3.14 7.45 -1.79
CA MET A 37 -4.27 6.54 -1.73
C MET A 37 -4.28 5.68 -2.99
N TYR A 38 -4.26 4.37 -2.81
CA TYR A 38 -4.39 3.36 -3.85
C TYR A 38 -5.86 2.92 -3.91
N PRO A 39 -6.60 3.20 -5.00
CA PRO A 39 -7.99 2.81 -5.10
C PRO A 39 -8.15 1.29 -5.25
N ILE A 40 -9.26 0.74 -4.77
CA ILE A 40 -9.68 -0.64 -5.00
C ILE A 40 -10.72 -0.62 -6.12
N LYS A 41 -10.43 -1.28 -7.25
CA LYS A 41 -11.33 -1.42 -8.40
C LYS A 41 -11.65 -2.90 -8.57
N ASP A 42 -12.93 -3.25 -8.69
CA ASP A 42 -13.39 -4.64 -8.85
C ASP A 42 -12.88 -5.59 -7.74
N ASP A 43 -12.88 -5.12 -6.48
CA ASP A 43 -12.31 -5.82 -5.31
C ASP A 43 -10.79 -6.09 -5.41
N ILE A 44 -10.09 -5.49 -6.39
CA ILE A 44 -8.65 -5.59 -6.56
C ILE A 44 -7.97 -4.26 -6.20
N PRO A 45 -7.05 -4.24 -5.21
CA PRO A 45 -6.30 -3.03 -4.88
C PRO A 45 -5.32 -2.68 -6.00
N VAL A 46 -5.51 -1.49 -6.58
CA VAL A 46 -4.63 -0.96 -7.62
C VAL A 46 -3.39 -0.35 -6.95
N MET A 47 -2.41 -1.20 -6.62
CA MET A 47 -1.12 -0.79 -6.03
C MET A 47 -0.14 -0.24 -7.07
N LEU A 48 -0.63 0.46 -8.10
CA LEU A 48 0.20 1.12 -9.10
C LEU A 48 0.51 2.54 -8.63
N ILE A 49 1.78 2.94 -8.68
CA ILE A 49 2.22 4.28 -8.28
C ILE A 49 1.61 5.35 -9.21
N ASP A 50 1.43 5.03 -10.49
CA ASP A 50 0.83 5.93 -11.49
C ASP A 50 -0.68 6.14 -11.29
N GLU A 51 -1.38 5.17 -10.71
CA GLU A 51 -2.82 5.26 -10.38
C GLU A 51 -3.05 5.75 -8.93
N ALA A 52 -1.98 5.94 -8.16
CA ALA A 52 -2.08 6.40 -6.78
C ALA A 52 -2.52 7.87 -6.75
N ILE A 53 -3.54 8.14 -5.95
CA ILE A 53 -4.10 9.48 -5.76
C ILE A 53 -3.35 10.15 -4.60
N PRO A 54 -2.71 11.31 -4.79
CA PRO A 54 -2.12 12.07 -3.69
C PRO A 54 -3.21 12.63 -2.76
N LEU A 55 -3.03 12.45 -1.46
CA LEU A 55 -3.88 12.99 -0.38
C LEU A 55 -3.47 14.40 0.03
#